data_AF-A0A4V3XJ55-F1
#
_entry.id   AF-A0A4V3XJ55-F1
#
_cell.length_a   1.000
_cell.length_b   1.000
_cell.length_c   1.000
_cell.angle_alpha   90.00
_cell.angle_beta   90.00
_cell.angle_gamma   90.00
#
_symmetry.space_group_name_H-M   'P 1'
#
loop_
_entity.id
_entity.type
_entity.pdbx_description
1 polymer ?
#
loop_
_entity_poly.entity_id
_entity_poly.type
_entity_poly.pdbx_seq_one_letter_code
_entity_poly.pdbx_strand_id
1 'polypeptide(L)'
;MSRPAPGRYVIYNRVLSPSGQKLAMSYKNGDSGATVTALNYAPYQVWEVQNYDSRTQSISPQGTNLQCAWGDGFISVLPAGGYVWVIIGNDDGYTIQDGGESNSWGVDSAVDSHLVNIGQPTGSVQQRWIFEKM
;
A
#
# COMPACT_ATOMS: atom_id res chain seq x y z
N MET A 1 -16.98 3.45 8.45
CA MET A 1 -16.07 2.95 7.41
C MET A 1 -15.92 4.02 6.34
N SER A 2 -14.70 4.38 5.97
CA SER A 2 -14.43 5.43 4.97
C SER A 2 -13.30 5.02 4.04
N ARG A 3 -13.34 5.44 2.77
CA ARG A 3 -12.20 5.33 1.85
C ARG A 3 -11.36 6.60 1.91
N PRO A 4 -10.03 6.54 1.69
CA PRO A 4 -9.23 7.76 1.59
C PRO A 4 -9.73 8.61 0.41
N ALA A 5 -9.72 9.93 0.57
CA ALA A 5 -9.98 10.83 -0.54
C ALA A 5 -8.85 10.70 -1.60
N PRO A 6 -9.11 10.97 -2.88
CA PRO A 6 -8.03 11.09 -3.86
C PRO A 6 -6.99 12.13 -3.43
N GLY A 7 -5.72 11.83 -3.67
CA GLY A 7 -4.62 12.71 -3.29
C GLY A 7 -3.29 11.98 -3.15
N ARG A 8 -2.29 12.71 -2.64
CA ARG A 8 -0.96 12.17 -2.34
C ARG A 8 -0.87 11.75 -0.88
N TYR A 9 -0.26 10.61 -0.65
CA TYR A 9 -0.13 10.01 0.65
C TYR A 9 1.25 9.42 0.84
N VAL A 10 1.74 9.44 2.08
CA VAL A 10 2.63 8.39 2.54
C VAL A 10 1.77 7.32 3.19
N ILE A 11 1.98 6.08 2.75
CA ILE A 11 1.23 4.91 3.22
C ILE A 11 2.18 4.07 4.04
N TYR A 12 1.92 3.87 5.32
CA TYR A 12 2.80 3.09 6.19
C TYR A 12 2.05 2.02 6.98
N ASN A 13 2.73 0.93 7.29
CA ASN A 13 2.14 -0.17 8.03
C ASN A 13 1.85 0.26 9.47
N ARG A 14 0.76 -0.25 10.05
CA ARG A 14 0.41 0.02 11.45
C ARG A 14 1.43 -0.57 12.42
N VAL A 15 2.13 -1.64 12.03
CA VAL A 15 3.19 -2.27 12.84
C VAL A 15 4.51 -1.54 12.61
N LEU A 16 5.22 -1.28 13.71
CA LEU A 16 6.57 -0.70 13.70
C LEU A 16 7.62 -1.78 13.44
N SER A 17 8.78 -1.36 12.96
CA SER A 17 9.96 -2.23 12.92
C SER A 17 10.39 -2.69 14.33
N PRO A 18 11.26 -3.71 14.47
CA PRO A 18 11.86 -4.08 15.75
C PRO A 18 12.60 -2.93 16.44
N SER A 19 13.11 -1.96 15.67
CA SER A 19 13.75 -0.74 16.16
C SER A 19 12.77 0.40 16.50
N GLY A 20 11.45 0.18 16.37
CA GLY A 20 10.41 1.16 16.67
C GLY A 20 10.15 2.18 15.56
N GLN A 21 10.61 1.94 14.33
CA GLN A 21 10.42 2.86 13.21
C GLN A 21 9.10 2.57 12.49
N LYS A 22 8.40 3.63 12.03
CA LYS A 22 7.29 3.48 11.08
C LYS A 22 7.85 2.96 9.76
N LEU A 23 7.16 1.98 9.15
CA LEU A 23 7.56 1.36 7.90
C LEU A 23 6.64 1.79 6.77
N ALA A 24 7.14 2.69 5.92
CA ALA A 24 6.41 3.29 4.80
C ALA A 24 6.60 2.49 3.52
N MET A 25 5.50 2.30 2.80
CA MET A 25 5.49 1.73 1.47
C MET A 25 6.37 2.58 0.55
N SER A 26 7.25 1.91 -0.18
CA SER A 26 8.36 2.50 -0.91
C SER A 26 8.51 1.82 -2.26
N TYR A 27 8.83 2.58 -3.29
CA TYR A 27 9.13 2.06 -4.61
C TYR A 27 10.23 2.87 -5.28
N LYS A 28 11.38 2.23 -5.54
CA LYS A 28 12.43 2.83 -6.36
C LYS A 28 12.28 2.32 -7.78
N ASN A 29 12.43 3.22 -8.75
CA ASN A 29 12.26 2.88 -10.16
C ASN A 29 13.20 1.72 -10.55
N GLY A 30 12.62 0.67 -11.14
CA GLY A 30 13.32 -0.56 -11.50
C GLY A 30 13.18 -1.71 -10.49
N ASP A 31 12.59 -1.47 -9.31
CA ASP A 31 12.24 -2.54 -8.38
C ASP A 31 11.11 -3.41 -8.96
N SER A 32 11.08 -4.69 -8.59
CA SER A 32 10.03 -5.62 -9.00
C SER A 32 8.68 -5.32 -8.35
N GLY A 33 8.65 -4.64 -7.20
CA GLY A 33 7.44 -4.36 -6.45
C GLY A 33 7.63 -3.37 -5.32
N ALA A 34 6.54 -3.08 -4.61
CA ALA A 34 6.55 -2.21 -3.45
C ALA A 34 7.21 -2.92 -2.25
N THR A 35 8.07 -2.19 -1.54
CA THR A 35 8.66 -2.62 -0.28
C THR A 35 8.21 -1.71 0.85
N VAL A 36 8.49 -2.07 2.11
CA VAL A 36 8.41 -1.15 3.22
C VAL A 36 9.80 -0.72 3.65
N THR A 37 10.03 0.57 3.86
CA THR A 37 11.29 1.09 4.41
C THR A 37 11.02 2.08 5.54
N ALA A 38 12.03 2.37 6.36
CA ALA A 38 11.89 3.38 7.41
C ALA A 38 11.33 4.70 6.85
N LEU A 39 10.25 5.20 7.46
CA LEU A 39 9.57 6.42 7.04
C LEU A 39 10.55 7.61 7.05
N ASN A 40 10.69 8.26 5.90
CA ASN A 40 11.52 9.45 5.73
C ASN A 40 10.92 10.49 4.76
N TYR A 41 9.70 10.27 4.27
CA TYR A 41 8.96 11.18 3.38
C TYR A 41 9.69 11.48 2.04
N ALA A 42 10.64 10.63 1.64
CA ALA A 42 11.29 10.76 0.36
C ALA A 42 10.29 10.54 -0.79
N PRO A 43 10.55 11.08 -2.00
CA PRO A 43 9.63 10.94 -3.13
C PRO A 43 9.23 9.50 -3.48
N TYR A 44 10.13 8.53 -3.26
CA TYR A 44 9.85 7.11 -3.48
C TYR A 44 8.89 6.49 -2.45
N GLN A 45 8.53 7.22 -1.38
CA GLN A 45 7.54 6.84 -0.38
C GLN A 45 6.19 7.55 -0.57
N VAL A 46 6.07 8.40 -1.59
CA VAL A 46 4.84 9.14 -1.87
C VAL A 46 4.05 8.46 -2.96
N TRP A 47 2.77 8.25 -2.68
CA TRP A 47 1.84 7.51 -3.51
C TRP A 47 0.63 8.38 -3.85
N GLU A 48 0.21 8.32 -5.10
CA GLU A 48 -1.03 8.90 -5.59
C GLU A 48 -2.15 7.88 -5.48
N VAL A 49 -3.21 8.25 -4.75
CA VAL A 49 -4.45 7.49 -4.64
C VAL A 49 -5.50 8.18 -5.49
N GLN A 50 -6.12 7.45 -6.42
CA GLN A 50 -7.16 7.99 -7.30
C GLN A 50 -8.39 7.08 -7.31
N ASN A 51 -9.58 7.68 -7.42
CA ASN A 51 -10.81 6.90 -7.60
C ASN A 51 -10.84 6.33 -9.00
N TYR A 52 -11.09 5.03 -9.11
CA TYR A 52 -11.41 4.39 -10.38
C TYR A 52 -12.92 4.32 -10.59
N ASP A 53 -13.66 3.91 -9.55
CA ASP A 53 -15.11 3.90 -9.53
C ASP A 53 -15.65 4.28 -8.12
N SER A 54 -16.93 3.95 -7.85
CA SER A 54 -17.58 4.22 -6.57
C SER A 54 -17.02 3.37 -5.40
N ARG A 55 -16.31 2.27 -5.70
CA ARG A 55 -15.80 1.28 -4.75
C ARG A 55 -14.29 1.16 -4.75
N THR A 56 -13.64 1.23 -5.92
CA THR A 56 -12.23 0.90 -6.09
C THR A 56 -11.36 2.13 -6.37
N GLN A 57 -10.10 2.04 -5.97
CA GLN A 57 -9.09 3.09 -6.12
C GLN A 57 -7.78 2.50 -6.67
N SER A 58 -7.05 3.27 -7.47
CA SER A 58 -5.69 2.93 -7.85
C SER A 58 -4.69 3.52 -6.85
N ILE A 59 -3.53 2.88 -6.73
CA ILE A 59 -2.37 3.38 -5.96
C ILE A 59 -1.18 3.39 -6.90
N SER A 60 -0.52 4.54 -7.04
CA SER A 60 0.55 4.77 -8.03
C SER A 60 1.73 5.49 -7.37
N PRO A 61 3.00 5.17 -7.67
CA PRO A 61 4.12 5.99 -7.22
C PRO A 61 3.97 7.41 -7.78
N GLN A 62 4.22 8.43 -6.95
CA GLN A 62 4.00 9.83 -7.34
C GLN A 62 4.73 10.19 -8.65
N GLY A 63 4.03 10.87 -9.56
CA GLY A 63 4.62 11.41 -10.78
C GLY A 63 5.09 10.36 -11.79
N THR A 64 4.57 9.12 -11.69
CA THR A 64 4.87 8.04 -12.64
C THR A 64 3.62 7.60 -13.39
N ASN A 65 3.78 6.89 -14.52
CA ASN A 65 2.68 6.19 -15.19
C ASN A 65 2.61 4.70 -14.77
N LEU A 66 2.94 4.43 -13.51
CA LEU A 66 2.97 3.09 -12.94
C LEU A 66 1.84 2.93 -11.92
N GLN A 67 1.42 1.70 -11.68
CA GLN A 67 0.35 1.34 -10.74
C GLN A 67 0.74 0.09 -9.95
N CYS A 68 0.31 0.05 -8.69
CA CYS A 68 0.38 -1.17 -7.89
C CYS A 68 -0.55 -2.23 -8.47
N ALA A 69 0.01 -3.39 -8.77
CA ALA A 69 -0.64 -4.53 -9.38
C ALA A 69 -0.46 -5.79 -8.51
N TRP A 70 -1.33 -6.76 -8.74
CA TRP A 70 -1.19 -8.08 -8.13
C TRP A 70 -0.03 -8.83 -8.81
N GLY A 71 1.03 -9.12 -8.06
CA GLY A 71 2.13 -10.00 -8.46
C GLY A 71 2.07 -11.38 -7.80
N ASP A 72 3.09 -12.22 -8.01
CA ASP A 72 3.13 -13.58 -7.44
C ASP A 72 3.36 -13.55 -5.91
N GLY A 73 2.29 -13.32 -5.14
CA GLY A 73 2.31 -13.22 -3.68
C GLY A 73 2.74 -11.85 -3.12
N PHE A 74 3.02 -10.87 -3.98
CA PHE A 74 3.42 -9.52 -3.58
C PHE A 74 2.81 -8.43 -4.45
N ILE A 75 2.96 -7.18 -4.01
CA ILE A 75 2.50 -6.01 -4.76
C ILE A 75 3.56 -5.60 -5.76
N SER A 76 3.34 -5.96 -7.03
CA SER A 76 4.15 -5.50 -8.15
C SER A 76 3.83 -4.04 -8.49
N VAL A 77 4.74 -3.36 -9.19
CA VAL A 77 4.50 -2.02 -9.72
C VAL A 77 4.76 -2.05 -11.22
N LEU A 78 3.71 -1.87 -12.01
CA LEU A 78 3.70 -2.09 -13.46
C LEU A 78 3.21 -0.85 -14.20
N PRO A 79 3.45 -0.71 -15.51
CA PRO A 79 2.77 0.30 -16.32
C PRO A 79 1.26 0.31 -16.07
N ALA A 80 0.66 1.50 -16.05
CA ALA A 80 -0.76 1.65 -15.75
C ALA A 80 -1.62 0.75 -16.65
N GLY A 81 -2.46 -0.08 -16.01
CA GLY A 81 -3.28 -1.10 -16.67
C GLY A 81 -4.70 -1.20 -16.12
N GLY A 82 -5.09 -0.26 -15.24
CA GLY A 82 -6.38 -0.31 -14.55
C GLY A 82 -6.37 -1.23 -13.33
N TYR A 83 -5.21 -1.36 -12.66
CA TYR A 83 -5.09 -2.13 -11.44
C TYR A 83 -5.67 -1.35 -10.26
N VAL A 84 -6.63 -1.95 -9.56
CA VAL A 84 -7.45 -1.26 -8.57
C VAL A 84 -7.70 -2.11 -7.34
N TRP A 85 -7.94 -1.42 -6.23
CA TRP A 85 -8.02 -2.00 -4.90
C TRP A 85 -9.21 -1.43 -4.14
N VAL A 86 -9.80 -2.26 -3.27
CA VAL A 86 -10.81 -1.84 -2.31
C VAL A 86 -10.07 -1.34 -1.06
N ILE A 87 -10.22 -0.06 -0.74
CA ILE A 87 -9.55 0.57 0.41
C ILE A 87 -10.59 1.01 1.43
N ILE A 88 -10.58 0.37 2.61
CA ILE A 88 -11.61 0.58 3.65
C ILE A 88 -10.94 0.91 4.98
N GLY A 89 -11.27 2.07 5.52
CA GLY A 89 -10.81 2.58 6.81
C GLY A 89 -11.79 2.36 7.95
N ASN A 90 -11.25 2.05 9.11
CA ASN A 90 -11.92 2.05 10.42
C ASN A 90 -11.00 2.68 11.48
N ASP A 91 -11.37 2.61 12.76
CA ASP A 91 -10.57 3.16 13.87
C ASP A 91 -9.18 2.50 14.00
N ASP A 92 -9.01 1.32 13.39
CA ASP A 92 -7.77 0.56 13.33
C ASP A 92 -6.94 0.80 12.04
N GLY A 93 -7.31 1.80 11.24
CA GLY A 93 -6.65 2.13 9.99
C GLY A 93 -7.32 1.48 8.78
N TYR A 94 -6.59 1.39 7.67
CA TYR A 94 -7.11 0.96 6.38
C TYR A 94 -6.70 -0.48 6.04
N THR A 95 -7.61 -1.25 5.47
CA THR A 95 -7.26 -2.41 4.66
C THR A 95 -7.11 -1.98 3.21
N ILE A 96 -6.25 -2.70 2.47
CA ILE A 96 -6.13 -2.59 1.02
C ILE A 96 -6.32 -4.00 0.48
N GLN A 97 -7.39 -4.22 -0.25
CA GLN A 97 -7.82 -5.56 -0.68
C GLN A 97 -8.08 -5.61 -2.18
N ASP A 98 -8.05 -6.81 -2.74
CA ASP A 98 -8.49 -7.04 -4.12
C ASP A 98 -9.98 -6.75 -4.31
N GLY A 99 -10.43 -6.70 -5.56
CA GLY A 99 -11.83 -6.42 -5.89
C GLY A 99 -12.83 -7.44 -5.31
N GLY A 100 -12.40 -8.67 -5.06
CA GLY A 100 -13.19 -9.71 -4.40
C GLY A 100 -13.13 -9.68 -2.88
N GLU A 101 -12.31 -8.80 -2.30
CA GLU A 101 -12.00 -8.72 -0.85
C GLU A 101 -11.52 -10.05 -0.25
N SER A 102 -10.99 -10.92 -1.11
CA SER A 102 -10.53 -12.27 -0.80
C SER A 102 -9.06 -12.30 -0.41
N ASN A 103 -8.33 -11.22 -0.67
CA ASN A 103 -6.91 -11.05 -0.40
C ASN A 103 -6.64 -9.61 0.08
N SER A 104 -5.76 -9.48 1.07
CA SER A 104 -5.37 -8.22 1.68
C SER A 104 -3.86 -8.02 1.58
N TRP A 105 -3.48 -6.77 1.38
CA TRP A 105 -2.09 -6.34 1.44
C TRP A 105 -1.59 -6.36 2.88
N GLY A 106 -0.31 -6.68 3.07
CA GLY A 106 0.33 -6.61 4.36
C GLY A 106 1.85 -6.66 4.29
N VAL A 107 2.44 -7.07 5.40
CA VAL A 107 3.86 -7.41 5.53
C VAL A 107 3.98 -8.64 6.42
N ASP A 108 4.58 -9.72 5.92
CA ASP A 108 4.82 -10.94 6.71
C ASP A 108 5.80 -10.70 7.85
N SER A 109 6.77 -9.81 7.62
CA SER A 109 7.72 -9.36 8.62
C SER A 109 7.88 -7.85 8.51
N ALA A 110 7.62 -7.14 9.62
CA ALA A 110 7.76 -5.69 9.71
C ALA A 110 9.24 -5.30 9.83
N VAL A 111 10.02 -5.58 8.79
CA VAL A 111 11.46 -5.26 8.72
C VAL A 111 11.73 -4.42 7.47
N ASP A 112 12.75 -3.58 7.55
CA ASP A 112 13.14 -2.71 6.45
C ASP A 112 13.43 -3.49 5.16
N SER A 113 13.07 -2.90 4.02
CA SER A 113 13.21 -3.43 2.68
C SER A 113 12.43 -4.72 2.39
N HIS A 114 11.52 -5.14 3.27
CA HIS A 114 10.65 -6.26 3.03
C HIS A 114 9.58 -5.91 1.98
N LEU A 115 9.26 -6.85 1.08
CA LEU A 115 8.16 -6.70 0.13
C LEU A 115 6.81 -6.53 0.84
N VAL A 116 5.96 -5.68 0.28
CA VAL A 116 4.53 -5.66 0.58
C VAL A 116 3.91 -6.91 -0.05
N ASN A 117 3.34 -7.77 0.77
CA ASN A 117 2.75 -9.01 0.32
C ASN A 117 1.24 -8.87 0.05
N ILE A 118 0.66 -9.86 -0.63
CA ILE A 118 -0.79 -10.01 -0.77
C ILE A 118 -1.17 -11.47 -0.51
N GLY A 119 -2.16 -11.67 0.34
CA GLY A 119 -2.63 -13.01 0.69
C GLY A 119 -3.95 -12.96 1.45
N GLN A 120 -4.39 -14.08 2.00
CA GLN A 120 -5.68 -14.18 2.68
C GLN A 120 -5.83 -13.14 3.81
N PRO A 121 -7.00 -12.49 3.96
CA PRO A 121 -7.28 -11.61 5.09
C PRO A 121 -7.24 -12.41 6.39
N THR A 122 -6.37 -11.99 7.30
CA THR A 122 -6.19 -12.61 8.63
C THR A 122 -6.78 -11.77 9.75
N GLY A 123 -7.15 -10.51 9.45
CA GLY A 123 -7.52 -9.51 10.46
C GLY A 123 -6.33 -8.96 11.24
N SER A 124 -5.11 -9.40 10.92
CA SER A 124 -3.87 -8.99 11.60
C SER A 124 -3.55 -7.51 11.43
N VAL A 125 -2.89 -6.92 12.42
CA VAL A 125 -2.42 -5.52 12.37
C VAL A 125 -1.35 -5.32 11.29
N GLN A 126 -0.64 -6.37 10.88
CA GLN A 126 0.29 -6.36 9.75
C GLN A 126 -0.41 -6.11 8.40
N GLN A 127 -1.72 -6.33 8.30
CA GLN A 127 -2.54 -6.04 7.11
C GLN A 127 -3.29 -4.70 7.22
N ARG A 128 -2.91 -3.86 8.21
CA ARG A 128 -3.47 -2.54 8.43
C ARG A 128 -2.47 -1.46 8.06
N TRP A 129 -2.97 -0.46 7.34
CA TRP A 129 -2.19 0.63 6.77
C TRP A 129 -2.73 1.97 7.28
N ILE A 130 -1.84 2.94 7.39
CA ILE A 130 -2.18 4.33 7.69
C ILE A 130 -1.87 5.17 6.46
N PHE A 131 -2.85 5.98 6.07
CA PHE A 131 -2.74 6.93 4.97
C PHE A 131 -2.53 8.32 5.54
N GLU A 132 -1.30 8.82 5.49
CA GLU A 132 -0.95 10.18 5.92
C GLU A 132 -0.89 11.09 4.69
N LYS A 133 -1.73 12.14 4.68
CA LYS A 133 -1.88 13.02 3.52
C LYS A 133 -0.68 13.96 3.38
N MET A 134 -0.22 14.15 2.14
CA MET A 134 0.89 15.04 1.75
C MET A 134 0.41 16.37 1.16
#